data_AF-A0A2X2VF74-F1
#
_entry.id   AF-A0A2X2VF74-F1
#
_cell.length_a   1.000
_cell.length_b   1.000
_cell.length_c   1.000
_cell.angle_alpha   90.00
_cell.angle_beta   90.00
_cell.angle_gamma   90.00
#
_symmetry.space_group_name_H-M   'P 1'
#
loop_
_entity.id
_entity.type
_entity.pdbx_description
1 polymer ?
#
loop_
_entity_poly.entity_id
_entity_poly.type
_entity_poly.pdbx_seq_one_letter_code
_entity_poly.pdbx_strand_id
1 'polypeptide(L)'
;MIGDFGENLAHSSGLIKNISDDLRALDKLIVQPNAVNGELSEDDIHLFPLLRNLTLVAGINWPTRVADYRDNMAKQTQINLLSSMAL
;
A
#
# COMPACT_ATOMS: atom_id res chain seq x y z
N MET A 1 -10.69 25.02 3.71
CA MET A 1 -10.77 24.56 5.11
C MET A 1 -11.06 23.07 5.04
N ILE A 2 -10.13 22.21 5.47
CA ILE A 2 -10.42 20.77 5.61
C ILE A 2 -11.41 20.69 6.78
N GLY A 3 -12.56 20.03 6.59
CA GLY A 3 -13.71 20.06 7.52
C GLY A 3 -13.42 19.47 8.91
N ASP A 4 -14.47 19.17 9.68
CA ASP A 4 -14.29 18.59 11.02
C ASP A 4 -13.45 17.30 10.98
N PHE A 5 -12.48 17.20 11.89
CA PHE A 5 -11.56 16.07 11.91
C PHE A 5 -12.28 14.77 12.29
N GLY A 6 -13.23 14.82 13.23
CA GLY A 6 -14.01 13.66 13.64
C GLY A 6 -14.89 13.12 12.52
N GLU A 7 -15.53 14.01 11.76
CA GLU A 7 -16.30 13.64 10.56
C GLU A 7 -15.41 12.99 9.49
N ASN A 8 -14.27 13.61 9.17
CA ASN A 8 -13.34 13.04 8.18
C ASN A 8 -12.76 11.69 8.64
N LEU A 9 -12.49 11.53 9.94
CA LEU A 9 -12.03 10.27 10.51
C LEU A 9 -13.10 9.18 10.42
N ALA A 10 -14.39 9.51 10.60
CA ALA A 10 -15.49 8.55 10.46
C ALA A 10 -15.58 7.97 9.04
N HIS A 11 -15.17 8.74 8.02
CA HIS A 11 -15.12 8.30 6.63
C HIS A 11 -13.94 7.35 6.32
N SER A 12 -12.95 7.23 7.20
CA SER A 12 -11.78 6.35 6.98
C SER A 12 -12.18 4.89 6.74
N SER A 13 -13.23 4.39 7.39
CA SER A 13 -13.71 3.01 7.19
C SER A 13 -14.09 2.71 5.73
N GLY A 14 -14.79 3.65 5.07
CA GLY A 14 -15.15 3.54 3.66
C GLY A 14 -13.94 3.63 2.74
N LEU A 15 -13.00 4.53 3.05
CA LEU A 15 -11.75 4.68 2.29
C LEU A 15 -10.85 3.45 2.41
N ILE A 16 -10.74 2.87 3.61
CA ILE A 16 -10.01 1.62 3.88
C ILE A 16 -10.61 0.47 3.08
N LYS A 17 -11.94 0.39 3.00
CA LYS A 17 -12.61 -0.61 2.17
C LYS A 17 -12.26 -0.44 0.69
N ASN A 18 -12.35 0.78 0.17
CA ASN A 18 -12.07 1.06 -1.23
C ASN A 18 -10.62 0.71 -1.59
N ILE A 19 -9.65 1.17 -0.81
CA ILE A 19 -8.24 0.85 -1.08
C ILE A 19 -7.97 -0.65 -0.97
N SER A 20 -8.60 -1.35 -0.04
CA SER A 20 -8.46 -2.81 0.08
C SER A 20 -9.01 -3.54 -1.15
N ASP A 21 -10.11 -3.05 -1.74
CA ASP A 21 -10.67 -3.61 -2.97
C ASP A 21 -9.77 -3.30 -4.19
N ASP A 22 -9.20 -2.09 -4.28
CA ASP A 22 -8.22 -1.73 -5.32
C ASP A 22 -6.93 -2.55 -5.22
N LEU A 23 -6.43 -2.79 -3.99
CA LEU A 23 -5.28 -3.67 -3.77
C LEU A 23 -5.57 -5.11 -4.22
N ARG A 24 -6.81 -5.59 -4.10
CA ARG A 24 -7.20 -6.92 -4.62
C ARG A 24 -7.18 -6.97 -6.15
N ALA A 25 -7.45 -5.85 -6.82
CA ALA A 25 -7.27 -5.76 -8.26
C ALA A 25 -5.77 -5.73 -8.61
N LEU A 26 -4.97 -4.94 -7.89
CA LEU A 26 -3.52 -4.84 -8.07
C LEU A 26 -2.80 -6.17 -7.86
N ASP A 27 -3.24 -6.99 -6.89
CA ASP A 27 -2.66 -8.32 -6.61
C ASP A 27 -2.53 -9.19 -7.87
N LYS A 28 -3.50 -9.09 -8.77
CA LYS A 28 -3.54 -9.84 -10.03
C LYS A 28 -2.57 -9.31 -11.09
N LEU A 29 -2.12 -8.07 -10.94
CA LEU A 29 -1.22 -7.40 -11.87
C LEU A 29 0.25 -7.55 -11.46
N ILE A 30 0.53 -7.84 -10.19
CA ILE A 30 1.89 -8.09 -9.72
C ILE A 30 2.40 -9.42 -10.29
N VAL A 31 3.39 -9.30 -11.18
CA VAL A 31 4.06 -10.44 -11.81
C VAL A 31 5.01 -11.12 -10.84
N GLN A 32 5.85 -10.36 -10.13
CA GLN A 32 6.79 -10.90 -9.14
C GLN A 32 7.07 -9.92 -7.99
N PRO A 33 7.50 -10.41 -6.80
CA PRO A 33 7.70 -9.55 -5.63
C PRO A 33 8.83 -8.52 -5.76
N ASN A 34 9.80 -8.76 -6.63
CA ASN A 34 10.96 -7.88 -6.80
C ASN A 34 10.83 -6.88 -7.96
N ALA A 35 9.76 -6.97 -8.75
CA ALA A 35 9.40 -6.00 -9.79
C ALA A 35 7.95 -6.22 -10.25
N VAL A 36 7.14 -5.17 -10.26
CA VAL A 36 5.70 -5.27 -10.53
C VAL A 36 5.38 -5.92 -11.88
N ASN A 37 6.19 -5.64 -12.91
CA ASN A 37 5.99 -6.15 -14.28
C ASN A 37 6.95 -7.29 -14.67
N GLY A 38 7.73 -7.85 -13.75
CA GLY A 38 8.71 -8.91 -14.06
C GLY A 38 10.14 -8.41 -14.28
N GLU A 39 10.33 -7.12 -14.52
CA GLU A 39 11.63 -6.44 -14.56
C GLU A 39 11.49 -5.07 -13.91
N LEU A 40 12.53 -4.61 -13.21
CA LEU A 40 12.49 -3.34 -12.47
C LEU A 40 12.25 -2.18 -13.43
N SER A 41 11.19 -1.40 -13.20
CA SER A 41 10.80 -0.29 -14.07
C SER A 41 10.37 0.96 -13.28
N GLU A 42 10.03 2.04 -13.99
CA GLU A 42 9.49 3.26 -13.36
C GLU A 42 8.18 3.00 -12.61
N ASP A 43 7.42 1.96 -12.99
CA ASP A 43 6.21 1.57 -12.28
C ASP A 43 6.53 1.17 -10.84
N ASP A 44 7.68 0.53 -10.58
CA ASP A 44 8.12 0.21 -9.22
C ASP A 44 8.47 1.47 -8.41
N ILE A 45 9.03 2.48 -9.08
CA ILE A 45 9.38 3.77 -8.47
C ILE A 45 8.13 4.56 -8.09
N HIS A 46 7.04 4.42 -8.84
CA HIS A 46 5.76 5.06 -8.53
C HIS A 46 4.91 4.26 -7.54
N LEU A 47 4.88 2.94 -7.68
CA LEU A 47 4.01 2.07 -6.89
C LEU A 47 4.52 1.88 -5.46
N PHE A 48 5.82 1.62 -5.28
CA PHE A 48 6.36 1.31 -3.95
C PHE A 48 6.15 2.44 -2.92
N PRO A 49 6.41 3.73 -3.22
CA PRO A 49 6.16 4.81 -2.26
C PRO A 49 4.70 4.90 -1.81
N LEU A 50 3.75 4.65 -2.71
CA LEU A 50 2.33 4.60 -2.38
C LEU A 50 2.03 3.48 -1.38
N LEU A 51 2.46 2.25 -1.69
CA LEU A 51 2.24 1.10 -0.80
C LEU A 51 2.92 1.29 0.55
N ARG A 52 4.14 1.85 0.56
CA ARG A 52 4.88 2.18 1.78
C ARG A 52 4.12 3.17 2.65
N ASN A 53 3.55 4.23 2.08
CA ASN A 53 2.76 5.19 2.86
C ASN A 53 1.44 4.61 3.36
N LEU A 54 0.79 3.75 2.58
CA LEU A 54 -0.42 3.05 3.00
C LEU A 54 -0.20 2.14 4.23
N THR A 55 1.04 1.71 4.51
CA THR A 55 1.33 0.96 5.74
C THR A 55 1.12 1.75 7.04
N LEU A 56 0.96 3.07 6.96
CA LEU A 56 0.59 3.91 8.11
C LEU A 56 -0.91 3.82 8.44
N VAL A 57 -1.74 3.32 7.53
CA VAL A 57 -3.19 3.24 7.72
C VAL A 57 -3.55 1.87 8.28
N ALA A 58 -4.03 1.83 9.53
CA ALA A 58 -4.45 0.58 10.14
C ALA A 58 -5.73 0.03 9.46
N GLY A 59 -5.90 -1.29 9.47
CA GLY A 59 -7.13 -1.95 8.99
C GLY A 59 -7.21 -2.22 7.48
N ILE A 60 -6.23 -1.79 6.67
CA ILE A 60 -6.14 -2.18 5.26
C ILE A 60 -5.97 -3.70 5.16
N ASN A 61 -6.77 -4.34 4.31
CA ASN A 61 -6.58 -5.74 3.96
C ASN A 61 -5.57 -5.84 2.82
N TRP A 62 -4.43 -6.49 3.10
CA TRP A 62 -3.32 -6.63 2.16
C TRP A 62 -3.36 -8.01 1.49
N PRO A 63 -3.65 -8.09 0.18
CA PRO A 63 -3.50 -9.33 -0.58
C PRO A 63 -2.06 -9.83 -0.58
N THR A 64 -1.87 -11.14 -0.71
CA THR A 64 -0.56 -11.80 -0.52
C THR A 64 0.51 -11.27 -1.46
N ARG A 65 0.25 -11.13 -2.77
CA ARG A 65 1.29 -10.67 -3.72
C ARG A 65 1.65 -9.21 -3.49
N VAL A 66 0.66 -8.39 -3.10
CA VAL A 66 0.89 -6.99 -2.74
C VAL A 66 1.77 -6.89 -1.49
N ALA A 67 1.47 -7.68 -0.46
CA ALA A 67 2.27 -7.72 0.77
C ALA A 67 3.71 -8.19 0.49
N ASP A 68 3.85 -9.28 -0.26
CA ASP A 68 5.16 -9.83 -0.64
C ASP A 68 5.98 -8.83 -1.45
N TYR A 69 5.37 -8.17 -2.44
CA TYR A 69 6.01 -7.13 -3.24
C TYR A 69 6.47 -5.96 -2.37
N ARG A 70 5.57 -5.43 -1.54
CA ARG A 70 5.86 -4.31 -0.63
C ARG A 70 7.03 -4.63 0.30
N ASP A 71 7.00 -5.80 0.93
CA ASP A 71 8.00 -6.20 1.91
C ASP A 71 9.34 -6.51 1.24
N ASN A 72 9.32 -7.04 0.02
CA ASN A 72 10.51 -7.29 -0.78
C ASN A 72 11.16 -5.97 -1.25
N MET A 73 10.37 -5.04 -1.79
CA MET A 73 10.85 -3.73 -2.22
C MET A 73 11.40 -2.90 -1.06
N ALA A 74 10.78 -2.97 0.12
CA ALA A 74 11.30 -2.33 1.34
C ALA A 74 12.70 -2.85 1.71
N LYS A 75 12.91 -4.17 1.62
CA LYS A 75 14.23 -4.78 1.86
C LYS A 75 15.23 -4.39 0.77
N GLN A 76 14.85 -4.43 -0.50
CA GLN A 76 15.77 -4.08 -1.60
C GLN A 76 16.21 -2.61 -1.54
N THR A 77 15.29 -1.70 -1.27
CA THR A 77 15.55 -0.25 -1.23
C THR A 77 16.10 0.23 0.12
N GLN A 78 16.12 -0.64 1.14
CA GLN A 78 16.47 -0.28 2.52
C GLN A 78 15.58 0.83 3.10
N ILE A 79 14.32 0.89 2.67
CA ILE A 79 13.32 1.86 3.14
C ILE A 79 12.37 1.17 4.11
N ASN A 80 12.30 1.70 5.33
CA ASN A 80 11.39 1.18 6.36
C ASN A 80 9.92 1.43 6.00
N LEU A 81 9.10 0.41 6.26
CA LEU A 81 7.64 0.52 6.31
C LEU A 81 7.20 1.24 7.59
N LEU A 82 5.95 1.70 7.60
CA LEU A 82 5.37 2.52 8.66
C LEU A 82 4.42 1.73 9.57
N SER A 83 4.31 0.41 9.39
CA SER A 83 3.35 -0.45 10.11
C SER A 83 3.45 -0.38 11.64
N SER A 84 4.63 -0.10 12.19
CA SER A 84 4.81 0.05 13.65
C SER A 84 4.19 1.34 14.22
N MET A 85 3.83 2.29 13.35
CA MET A 85 3.24 3.59 13.68
C MET A 85 1.81 3.71 13.13
N ALA A 86 1.21 2.61 12.67
CA ALA A 86 -0.10 2.66 12.03
C ALA A 86 -1.20 3.11 13.01
N LEU A 87 -2.12 3.94 12.51
CA LEU A 87 -3.24 4.54 13.27
C LEU A 87 -4.58 4.25 12.58
#